data_AF-A0A7W4CVF2-F1
#
_entry.id   AF-A0A7W4CVF2-F1
#
_cell.length_a   1.000
_cell.length_b   1.000
_cell.length_c   1.000
_cell.angle_alpha   90.00
_cell.angle_beta   90.00
_cell.angle_gamma   90.00
#
_symmetry.space_group_name_H-M   'P 1'
#
loop_
_entity.id
_entity.type
_entity.pdbx_description
1 polymer ?
#
loop_
_entity_poly.entity_id
_entity_poly.type
_entity_poly.pdbx_seq_one_letter_code
_entity_poly.pdbx_strand_id
1 'polypeptide(L)'
;MDEAVKQGESLHELGRQGARRAKQWLESTSRVDACWVNPDKGAADKLSFDWPQGGESFSFDLGGTLRYGDFHGQMFYAEVKKYANSGDLPAHYREFLAKCYVAYLAMPRLADNFMWISWAPHAATTWDRLTSADRVKNAVMANAKRIFADGENAEELADDEVCAKVAERLWLLVLSDKQEALVPDPVHLGLIHSHELLKASGL
;
A
#
# COMPACT_ATOMS: atom_id res chain seq x y z
N MET A 1 -4.86 -28.53 17.72
CA MET A 1 -4.77 -27.15 18.24
C MET A 1 -3.42 -26.52 17.93
N ASP A 2 -2.30 -27.27 17.98
CA ASP A 2 -0.95 -26.77 17.66
C ASP A 2 -0.69 -26.41 16.18
N GLU A 3 -1.34 -27.07 15.23
CA GLU A 3 -1.02 -26.90 13.80
C GLU A 3 -1.58 -25.60 13.21
N ALA A 4 -2.77 -25.18 13.66
CA ALA A 4 -3.38 -23.91 13.30
C ALA A 4 -2.62 -22.71 13.91
N VAL A 5 -2.10 -22.87 15.14
CA VAL A 5 -1.26 -21.86 15.80
C VAL A 5 0.06 -21.70 15.05
N LYS A 6 0.73 -22.80 14.69
CA LYS A 6 1.97 -22.76 13.89
C LYS A 6 1.76 -22.18 12.49
N GLN A 7 0.64 -22.49 11.82
CA GLN A 7 0.29 -21.85 10.55
C GLN A 7 0.09 -20.35 10.70
N GLY A 8 -0.66 -19.90 11.71
CA GLY A 8 -0.85 -18.47 11.99
C GLY A 8 0.45 -17.73 12.29
N GLU A 9 1.32 -18.30 13.12
CA GLU A 9 2.64 -17.73 13.43
C GLU A 9 3.55 -17.66 12.20
N SER A 10 3.55 -18.70 11.37
CA SER A 10 4.32 -18.74 10.13
C SER A 10 3.83 -17.69 9.12
N LEU A 11 2.51 -17.50 8.99
CA LEU A 11 1.92 -16.49 8.11
C LEU A 11 2.25 -15.07 8.58
N HIS A 12 2.22 -14.83 9.90
CA HIS A 12 2.63 -13.54 10.46
C HIS A 12 4.11 -13.23 10.22
N GLU A 13 4.99 -14.22 10.37
CA GLU A 13 6.42 -14.05 10.09
C GLU A 13 6.69 -13.80 8.61
N LEU A 14 5.98 -14.50 7.72
CA LEU A 14 6.06 -14.28 6.28
C LEU A 14 5.61 -12.87 5.87
N GLY A 15 4.50 -12.37 6.45
CA GLY A 15 4.03 -11.01 6.25
C GLY A 15 5.07 -9.97 6.66
N ARG A 16 5.68 -10.13 7.84
CA ARG A 16 6.77 -9.26 8.33
C ARG A 16 7.98 -9.27 7.39
N GLN A 17 8.37 -10.44 6.89
CA GLN A 17 9.47 -10.54 5.91
C GLN A 17 9.12 -9.87 4.58
N GLY A 18 7.86 -9.96 4.14
CA GLY A 18 7.36 -9.23 2.98
C GLY A 18 7.51 -7.73 3.12
N ALA A 19 6.97 -7.17 4.19
CA ALA A 19 7.05 -5.73 4.47
C ALA A 19 8.50 -5.23 4.53
N ARG A 20 9.41 -5.98 5.19
CA ARG A 20 10.84 -5.63 5.25
C ARG A 20 11.52 -5.63 3.89
N ARG A 21 11.25 -6.64 3.05
CA ARG A 21 11.82 -6.72 1.69
C ARG A 21 11.28 -5.61 0.79
N ALA A 22 9.98 -5.33 0.85
CA ALA A 22 9.37 -4.21 0.13
C ALA A 22 10.00 -2.88 0.55
N LYS A 23 10.17 -2.64 1.86
CA LYS A 23 10.88 -1.46 2.37
C LYS A 23 12.29 -1.35 1.80
N GLN A 24 13.09 -2.41 1.93
CA GLN A 24 14.48 -2.40 1.42
C GLN A 24 14.53 -2.10 -0.07
N TRP A 25 13.63 -2.71 -0.85
CA TRP A 25 13.54 -2.47 -2.29
C TRP A 25 13.14 -1.02 -2.60
N LEU A 26 12.09 -0.50 -1.95
CA LEU A 26 11.64 0.88 -2.12
C LEU A 26 12.77 1.87 -1.80
N GLU A 27 13.47 1.71 -0.67
CA GLU A 27 14.57 2.59 -0.27
C GLU A 27 15.77 2.50 -1.22
N SER A 28 16.01 1.32 -1.80
CA SER A 28 17.07 1.13 -2.79
C SER A 28 16.80 1.85 -4.12
N THR A 29 15.58 2.34 -4.34
CA THR A 29 15.31 3.23 -5.49
C THR A 29 15.91 4.63 -5.31
N SER A 30 16.42 4.97 -4.11
CA SER A 30 16.77 6.33 -3.65
C SER A 30 15.61 7.33 -3.59
N ARG A 31 14.42 6.95 -4.09
CA ARG A 31 13.23 7.82 -4.19
C ARG A 31 12.25 7.66 -3.05
N VAL A 32 12.54 6.80 -2.07
CA VAL A 32 11.61 6.50 -0.98
C VAL A 32 12.29 6.58 0.37
N ASP A 33 11.61 7.19 1.32
CA ASP A 33 11.87 7.11 2.75
C ASP A 33 10.73 6.32 3.41
N ALA A 34 10.88 5.00 3.52
CA ALA A 34 9.87 4.12 4.10
C ALA A 34 10.05 4.08 5.63
N CYS A 35 9.67 5.17 6.29
CA CYS A 35 9.94 5.40 7.71
C CYS A 35 8.92 4.77 8.66
N TRP A 36 7.80 4.22 8.16
CA TRP A 36 6.81 3.49 8.97
C TRP A 36 6.60 2.08 8.43
N VAL A 37 6.85 1.08 9.28
CA VAL A 37 6.62 -0.34 9.00
C VAL A 37 5.81 -0.91 10.15
N ASN A 38 4.66 -1.50 9.87
CA ASN A 38 3.87 -2.19 10.89
C ASN A 38 4.58 -3.52 11.25
N PRO A 39 4.79 -3.89 12.54
CA PRO A 39 4.31 -3.28 13.78
C PRO A 39 5.35 -2.49 14.59
N ASP A 40 6.27 -1.79 13.93
CA ASP A 40 7.25 -0.97 14.64
C ASP A 40 6.58 0.20 15.41
N LYS A 41 7.20 0.61 16.51
CA LYS A 41 6.65 1.61 17.44
C LYS A 41 6.34 2.94 16.71
N GLY A 42 5.10 3.40 16.82
CA GLY A 42 4.62 4.65 16.21
C GLY A 42 4.21 4.54 14.74
N ALA A 43 4.36 3.37 14.10
CA ALA A 43 3.81 3.10 12.78
C ALA A 43 2.29 2.85 12.84
N ALA A 44 1.83 2.13 13.87
CA ALA A 44 0.41 1.81 14.06
C ALA A 44 -0.48 3.06 14.02
N ASP A 45 -0.15 4.10 14.78
CA ASP A 45 -0.95 5.33 14.84
C ASP A 45 -1.00 6.10 13.51
N LYS A 46 -0.03 5.89 12.62
CA LYS A 46 0.09 6.60 11.34
C LYS A 46 -0.46 5.83 10.15
N LEU A 47 -0.50 4.51 10.25
CA LEU A 47 -0.92 3.61 9.18
C LEU A 47 -2.32 3.02 9.43
N SER A 48 -2.91 3.25 10.61
CA SER A 48 -4.22 2.69 10.98
C SER A 48 -5.34 3.68 10.73
N PHE A 49 -6.46 3.13 10.30
CA PHE A 49 -7.70 3.84 10.02
C PHE A 49 -8.86 2.99 10.52
N ASP A 50 -9.96 3.64 10.87
CA ASP A 50 -11.18 2.95 11.26
C ASP A 50 -12.06 2.72 10.03
N TRP A 51 -12.68 1.54 9.93
CA TRP A 51 -13.81 1.38 9.04
C TRP A 51 -14.97 2.25 9.58
N PRO A 52 -15.68 2.98 8.71
CA PRO A 52 -16.81 3.81 9.16
C PRO A 52 -17.87 3.01 9.92
N GLN A 53 -18.04 1.72 9.58
CA GLN A 53 -19.00 0.82 10.22
C GLN A 53 -18.33 -0.42 10.79
N GLY A 54 -19.00 -1.04 11.78
CA GLY A 54 -18.58 -2.32 12.38
C GLY A 54 -17.58 -2.21 13.54
N GLY A 55 -17.01 -1.02 13.78
CA GLY A 55 -16.09 -0.78 14.90
C GLY A 55 -14.73 -1.49 14.76
N GLU A 56 -14.43 -2.01 13.57
CA GLU A 56 -13.14 -2.61 13.23
C GLU A 56 -12.21 -1.55 12.64
N SER A 57 -10.92 -1.68 12.90
CA SER A 57 -9.88 -0.88 12.25
C SER A 57 -9.09 -1.72 11.26
N PHE A 58 -8.42 -1.04 10.33
CA PHE A 58 -7.44 -1.64 9.44
C PHE A 58 -6.15 -0.83 9.47
N SER A 59 -5.07 -1.43 8.99
CA SER A 59 -3.81 -0.74 8.78
C SER A 59 -3.19 -1.13 7.46
N PHE A 60 -2.33 -0.25 6.96
CA PHE A 60 -1.40 -0.54 5.88
C PHE A 60 -0.10 -1.16 6.44
N ASP A 61 0.60 -1.92 5.60
CA ASP A 61 1.83 -2.63 6.00
C ASP A 61 3.03 -1.67 6.09
N LEU A 62 3.09 -0.69 5.18
CA LEU A 62 4.14 0.31 5.11
C LEU A 62 3.57 1.71 4.85
N GLY A 63 4.35 2.73 5.21
CA GLY A 63 4.16 4.08 4.71
C GLY A 63 5.41 4.93 4.89
N GLY A 64 5.38 6.11 4.29
CA GLY A 64 6.53 7.00 4.32
C GLY A 64 6.37 8.17 3.36
N THR A 65 7.50 8.73 2.92
CA THR A 65 7.54 9.84 1.98
C THR A 65 8.34 9.51 0.74
N LEU A 66 7.96 10.11 -0.39
CA LEU A 66 8.70 10.08 -1.63
C LEU A 66 9.73 11.20 -1.65
N ARG A 67 10.90 10.91 -2.19
CA ARG A 67 12.04 11.81 -2.28
C ARG A 67 12.34 12.14 -3.74
N TYR A 68 12.67 13.41 -3.93
CA TYR A 68 13.21 14.01 -5.17
C TYR A 68 12.21 14.04 -6.34
N GLY A 69 12.50 14.88 -7.33
CA GLY A 69 11.67 15.07 -8.53
C GLY A 69 10.22 15.46 -8.21
N ASP A 70 9.30 15.08 -9.10
CA ASP A 70 7.90 15.53 -9.08
C ASP A 70 7.10 15.03 -7.87
N PHE A 71 7.54 13.94 -7.24
CA PHE A 71 6.89 13.35 -6.08
C PHE A 71 7.55 13.74 -4.74
N HIS A 72 8.55 14.63 -4.75
CA HIS A 72 9.27 14.99 -3.53
C HIS A 72 8.31 15.51 -2.43
N GLY A 73 8.40 14.92 -1.24
CA GLY A 73 7.60 15.30 -0.07
C GLY A 73 6.20 14.68 -0.03
N GLN A 74 5.75 14.00 -1.09
CA GLN A 74 4.46 13.32 -1.09
C GLN A 74 4.48 12.08 -0.19
N MET A 75 3.39 11.83 0.49
CA MET A 75 3.22 10.67 1.37
C MET A 75 2.77 9.44 0.59
N PHE A 76 3.01 8.25 1.14
CA PHE A 76 2.40 7.03 0.62
C PHE A 76 1.98 6.06 1.73
N TYR A 77 0.96 5.26 1.41
CA TYR A 77 0.58 4.06 2.15
C TYR A 77 0.74 2.84 1.24
N ALA A 78 1.20 1.71 1.79
CA ALA A 78 1.37 0.50 1.00
C ALA A 78 0.84 -0.75 1.70
N GLU A 79 0.23 -1.62 0.90
CA GLU A 79 -0.11 -2.99 1.29
C GLU A 79 0.83 -3.95 0.57
N VAL A 80 1.41 -4.88 1.32
CA VAL A 80 2.47 -5.79 0.88
C VAL A 80 1.99 -7.23 0.98
N LYS A 81 1.85 -7.90 -0.16
CA LYS A 81 1.47 -9.32 -0.24
C LYS A 81 2.61 -10.16 -0.81
N LYS A 82 3.44 -10.68 0.09
CA LYS A 82 4.46 -11.69 -0.22
C LYS A 82 3.85 -13.09 -0.12
N TYR A 83 3.34 -13.57 -1.25
CA TYR A 83 2.80 -14.92 -1.53
C TYR A 83 1.74 -15.49 -0.56
N ALA A 84 0.50 -15.51 -1.04
CA ALA A 84 -0.49 -16.57 -0.88
C ALA A 84 -0.97 -16.90 -2.31
N ASN A 85 -1.56 -18.09 -2.55
CA ASN A 85 -2.02 -18.52 -3.88
C ASN A 85 -2.57 -17.36 -4.72
N SER A 86 -2.15 -17.23 -5.98
CA SER A 86 -2.59 -16.14 -6.88
C SER A 86 -4.11 -15.99 -6.97
N GLY A 87 -4.86 -17.02 -6.57
CA GLY A 87 -6.31 -17.01 -6.42
C GLY A 87 -6.86 -16.01 -5.39
N ASP A 88 -6.15 -15.74 -4.29
CA ASP A 88 -6.66 -14.87 -3.21
C ASP A 88 -6.24 -13.40 -3.38
N LEU A 89 -5.18 -13.14 -4.17
CA LEU A 89 -4.68 -11.79 -4.44
C LEU A 89 -5.76 -10.85 -5.00
N PRO A 90 -6.65 -11.25 -5.93
CA PRO A 90 -7.74 -10.38 -6.38
C PRO A 90 -8.68 -9.93 -5.25
N ALA A 91 -8.95 -10.79 -4.27
CA ALA A 91 -9.80 -10.44 -3.14
C ALA A 91 -9.10 -9.44 -2.21
N HIS A 92 -7.82 -9.69 -1.89
CA HIS A 92 -7.02 -8.77 -1.10
C HIS A 92 -6.80 -7.42 -1.79
N TYR A 93 -6.57 -7.42 -3.10
CA TYR A 93 -6.45 -6.18 -3.87
C TYR A 93 -7.75 -5.38 -3.84
N ARG A 94 -8.90 -6.05 -3.97
CA ARG A 94 -10.20 -5.40 -3.84
C ARG A 94 -10.41 -4.80 -2.46
N GLU A 95 -10.05 -5.49 -1.39
CA GLU A 95 -10.11 -4.93 -0.03
C GLU A 95 -9.15 -3.74 0.14
N PHE A 96 -7.93 -3.82 -0.42
CA PHE A 96 -6.97 -2.72 -0.44
C PHE A 96 -7.54 -1.47 -1.13
N LEU A 97 -8.21 -1.59 -2.27
CA LEU A 97 -8.84 -0.44 -2.93
C LEU A 97 -9.92 0.21 -2.07
N ALA A 98 -10.73 -0.58 -1.35
CA ALA A 98 -11.72 -0.06 -0.42
C ALA A 98 -11.06 0.66 0.77
N LYS A 99 -9.96 0.12 1.31
CA LYS A 99 -9.15 0.78 2.33
C LYS A 99 -8.60 2.12 1.84
N CYS A 100 -8.11 2.20 0.60
CA CYS A 100 -7.59 3.44 0.01
C CYS A 100 -8.69 4.51 -0.08
N TYR A 101 -9.90 4.12 -0.49
CA TYR A 101 -11.07 5.00 -0.50
C TYR A 101 -11.38 5.58 0.88
N VAL A 102 -11.44 4.72 1.90
CA VAL A 102 -11.70 5.16 3.29
C VAL A 102 -10.57 6.03 3.82
N ALA A 103 -9.31 5.66 3.59
CA ALA A 103 -8.15 6.44 4.02
C ALA A 103 -8.12 7.83 3.36
N TYR A 104 -8.46 7.91 2.07
CA TYR A 104 -8.57 9.19 1.36
C TYR A 104 -9.69 10.06 1.95
N LEU A 105 -10.87 9.51 2.24
CA LEU A 105 -11.94 10.27 2.89
C LEU A 105 -11.56 10.78 4.29
N ALA A 106 -10.90 9.93 5.08
CA ALA A 106 -10.52 10.26 6.45
C ALA A 106 -9.43 11.34 6.50
N MET A 107 -8.44 11.25 5.59
CA MET A 107 -7.28 12.14 5.64
C MET A 107 -6.70 12.43 4.24
N PRO A 108 -7.41 13.18 3.38
CA PRO A 108 -7.01 13.41 1.99
C PRO A 108 -5.62 14.02 1.84
N ARG A 109 -5.20 14.83 2.82
CA ARG A 109 -3.91 15.54 2.84
C ARG A 109 -2.68 14.65 3.02
N LEU A 110 -2.84 13.44 3.55
CA LEU A 110 -1.74 12.47 3.72
C LEU A 110 -1.86 11.29 2.75
N ALA A 111 -2.94 11.23 1.98
CA ALA A 111 -3.25 10.19 1.02
C ALA A 111 -2.79 10.61 -0.40
N ASP A 112 -1.51 10.96 -0.55
CA ASP A 112 -0.98 11.36 -1.87
C ASP A 112 -0.79 10.16 -2.80
N ASN A 113 -0.31 9.02 -2.28
CA ASN A 113 -0.06 7.81 -3.07
C ASN A 113 -0.44 6.53 -2.30
N PHE A 114 -0.92 5.53 -3.03
CA PHE A 114 -1.26 4.21 -2.52
C PHE A 114 -0.53 3.13 -3.32
N MET A 115 0.27 2.31 -2.66
CA MET A 115 1.10 1.30 -3.33
C MET A 115 0.63 -0.11 -3.01
N TRP A 116 0.29 -0.87 -4.04
CA TRP A 116 0.13 -2.31 -3.94
C TRP A 116 1.43 -3.00 -4.33
N ILE A 117 2.01 -3.77 -3.41
CA ILE A 117 3.28 -4.47 -3.63
C ILE A 117 3.06 -5.97 -3.48
N SER A 118 3.33 -6.74 -4.54
CA SER A 118 3.22 -8.20 -4.50
C SER A 118 4.36 -8.91 -5.23
N TRP A 119 4.60 -10.17 -4.89
CA TRP A 119 5.60 -11.01 -5.59
C TRP A 119 4.98 -11.96 -6.63
N ALA A 120 3.66 -11.85 -6.82
CA ALA A 120 2.95 -12.56 -7.87
C ALA A 120 2.03 -11.58 -8.60
N PRO A 121 1.94 -11.68 -9.94
CA PRO A 121 0.93 -10.96 -10.70
C PRO A 121 -0.46 -11.52 -10.36
N HIS A 122 -1.47 -10.67 -10.47
CA HIS A 122 -2.87 -11.04 -10.31
C HIS A 122 -3.70 -10.32 -11.38
N ALA A 123 -4.87 -10.89 -11.69
CA ALA A 123 -5.82 -10.28 -12.62
C ALA A 123 -5.20 -9.82 -13.96
N ALA A 124 -4.29 -10.64 -14.51
CA ALA A 124 -3.49 -10.31 -15.69
C ALA A 124 -4.32 -9.97 -16.95
N THR A 125 -5.53 -10.53 -17.06
CA THR A 125 -6.46 -10.26 -18.17
C THR A 125 -7.14 -8.89 -18.08
N THR A 126 -7.03 -8.20 -16.95
CA THR A 126 -7.63 -6.88 -16.71
C THR A 126 -6.60 -5.90 -16.14
N TRP A 127 -5.32 -6.12 -16.44
CA TRP A 127 -4.20 -5.37 -15.86
C TRP A 127 -4.31 -3.86 -16.10
N ASP A 128 -4.71 -3.46 -17.31
CA ASP A 128 -4.94 -2.08 -17.75
C ASP A 128 -6.04 -1.35 -16.96
N ARG A 129 -6.88 -2.10 -16.23
CA ARG A 129 -8.03 -1.56 -15.49
C ARG A 129 -7.86 -1.66 -13.98
N LEU A 130 -6.73 -2.18 -13.49
CA LEU A 130 -6.56 -2.39 -12.05
C LEU A 130 -6.56 -1.09 -11.26
N THR A 131 -6.12 0.00 -11.86
CA THR A 131 -6.09 1.33 -11.25
C THR A 131 -7.22 2.24 -11.74
N SER A 132 -8.30 1.70 -12.33
CA SER A 132 -9.42 2.53 -12.81
C SER A 132 -10.38 2.94 -11.69
N ALA A 133 -11.06 4.07 -11.87
CA ALA A 133 -12.10 4.53 -10.94
C ALA A 133 -13.21 3.49 -10.76
N ASP A 134 -13.66 2.85 -11.85
CA ASP A 134 -14.63 1.76 -11.80
C ASP A 134 -14.16 0.60 -10.91
N ARG A 135 -12.87 0.27 -10.95
CA ARG A 135 -12.31 -0.80 -10.13
C ARG A 135 -12.33 -0.43 -8.65
N VAL A 136 -12.05 0.83 -8.32
CA VAL A 136 -12.18 1.37 -6.96
C VAL A 136 -13.64 1.35 -6.51
N LYS A 137 -14.58 1.82 -7.33
CA LYS A 137 -16.01 1.80 -7.00
C LYS A 137 -16.51 0.38 -6.73
N ASN A 138 -16.17 -0.56 -7.61
CA ASN A 138 -16.52 -1.97 -7.41
C ASN A 138 -15.96 -2.55 -6.10
N ALA A 139 -14.77 -2.10 -5.68
CA ALA A 139 -14.18 -2.48 -4.40
C ALA A 139 -14.93 -1.87 -3.20
N VAL A 140 -15.33 -0.61 -3.29
CA VAL A 140 -16.19 0.07 -2.31
C VAL A 140 -17.51 -0.69 -2.15
N MET A 141 -18.17 -1.02 -3.27
CA MET A 141 -19.43 -1.77 -3.25
C MET A 141 -19.28 -3.18 -2.65
N ALA A 142 -18.18 -3.88 -2.95
CA ALA A 142 -17.90 -5.18 -2.35
C ALA A 142 -17.65 -5.12 -0.83
N ASN A 143 -17.34 -3.94 -0.29
CA ASN A 143 -17.12 -3.69 1.13
C ASN A 143 -18.19 -2.73 1.73
N ALA A 144 -19.33 -2.55 1.04
CA ALA A 144 -20.33 -1.53 1.39
C ALA A 144 -20.76 -1.59 2.86
N LYS A 145 -20.95 -2.78 3.42
CA LYS A 145 -21.35 -2.98 4.84
C LYS A 145 -20.36 -2.42 5.88
N ARG A 146 -19.09 -2.23 5.50
CA ARG A 146 -18.06 -1.63 6.36
C ARG A 146 -17.93 -0.11 6.16
N ILE A 147 -18.50 0.41 5.07
CA ILE A 147 -18.33 1.81 4.64
C ILE A 147 -19.61 2.63 4.87
N PHE A 148 -20.77 2.06 4.54
CA PHE A 148 -22.08 2.71 4.60
C PHE A 148 -22.96 2.06 5.65
N ALA A 149 -23.84 2.83 6.28
CA ALA A 149 -24.73 2.32 7.30
C ALA A 149 -25.78 1.35 6.71
N ASP A 150 -26.26 0.42 7.54
CA ASP A 150 -27.26 -0.55 7.11
C ASP A 150 -28.54 0.13 6.61
N GLY A 151 -29.00 -0.28 5.43
CA GLY A 151 -30.22 0.25 4.79
C GLY A 151 -29.98 1.45 3.86
N GLU A 152 -28.76 2.00 3.80
CA GLU A 152 -28.41 3.03 2.84
C GLU A 152 -28.18 2.49 1.43
N ASN A 153 -28.44 3.32 0.42
CA ASN A 153 -28.13 2.98 -0.96
C ASN A 153 -26.65 3.26 -1.27
N ALA A 154 -25.80 2.26 -1.07
CA ALA A 154 -24.36 2.37 -1.29
C ALA A 154 -23.98 2.83 -2.71
N GLU A 155 -24.79 2.53 -3.73
CA GLU A 155 -24.50 2.93 -5.11
C GLU A 155 -24.64 4.44 -5.31
N GLU A 156 -25.59 5.07 -4.60
CA GLU A 156 -25.81 6.51 -4.61
C GLU A 156 -24.84 7.26 -3.70
N LEU A 157 -24.38 6.62 -2.62
CA LEU A 157 -23.47 7.23 -1.65
C LEU A 157 -21.98 7.07 -1.99
N ALA A 158 -21.63 6.12 -2.86
CA ALA A 158 -20.26 5.98 -3.34
C ALA A 158 -19.87 7.21 -4.18
N ASP A 159 -18.85 7.94 -3.72
CA ASP A 159 -18.39 9.16 -4.37
C ASP A 159 -17.48 8.81 -5.56
N ASP A 160 -17.99 9.05 -6.78
CA ASP A 160 -17.29 8.79 -8.03
C ASP A 160 -16.04 9.67 -8.21
N GLU A 161 -16.05 10.90 -7.69
CA GLU A 161 -14.90 11.79 -7.72
C GLU A 161 -13.79 11.27 -6.80
N VAL A 162 -14.15 10.80 -5.61
CA VAL A 162 -13.19 10.15 -4.70
C VAL A 162 -12.63 8.87 -5.32
N CYS A 163 -13.47 8.06 -5.98
CA CYS A 163 -12.99 6.88 -6.71
C CYS A 163 -11.97 7.24 -7.79
N ALA A 164 -12.22 8.31 -8.56
CA ALA A 164 -11.27 8.83 -9.55
C ALA A 164 -9.98 9.35 -8.91
N LYS A 165 -10.07 10.07 -7.79
CA LYS A 165 -8.90 10.57 -7.06
C LYS A 165 -8.04 9.44 -6.50
N VAL A 166 -8.65 8.40 -5.95
CA VAL A 166 -7.91 7.22 -5.49
C VAL A 166 -7.24 6.53 -6.69
N ALA A 167 -7.97 6.34 -7.79
CA ALA A 167 -7.44 5.72 -9.01
C ALA A 167 -6.17 6.41 -9.54
N GLU A 168 -6.15 7.75 -9.57
CA GLU A 168 -4.99 8.56 -9.98
C GLU A 168 -3.73 8.36 -9.10
N ARG A 169 -3.90 7.84 -7.88
CA ARG A 169 -2.85 7.74 -6.85
C ARG A 169 -2.34 6.32 -6.65
N LEU A 170 -2.85 5.34 -7.41
CA LEU A 170 -2.50 3.94 -7.26
C LEU A 170 -1.21 3.58 -8.00
N TRP A 171 -0.33 2.87 -7.31
CA TRP A 171 0.90 2.31 -7.85
C TRP A 171 0.84 0.79 -7.73
N LEU A 172 1.16 0.08 -8.82
CA LEU A 172 1.23 -1.38 -8.84
C LEU A 172 2.68 -1.82 -9.00
N LEU A 173 3.22 -2.43 -7.95
CA LEU A 173 4.59 -2.95 -7.93
C LEU A 173 4.54 -4.48 -7.83
N VAL A 174 4.83 -5.16 -8.94
CA VAL A 174 4.97 -6.62 -8.95
C VAL A 174 6.45 -6.95 -8.99
N LEU A 175 6.96 -7.41 -7.85
CA LEU A 175 8.34 -7.77 -7.65
C LEU A 175 8.57 -9.26 -7.90
N SER A 176 9.84 -9.62 -8.02
CA SER A 176 10.34 -10.98 -8.06
C SER A 176 11.62 -11.04 -7.26
N ASP A 177 11.98 -12.22 -6.76
CA ASP A 177 13.20 -12.37 -5.94
C ASP A 177 14.47 -11.91 -6.69
N LYS A 178 14.49 -12.02 -8.03
CA LYS A 178 15.62 -11.55 -8.84
C LYS A 178 15.65 -10.03 -9.01
N GLN A 179 14.50 -9.36 -9.07
CA GLN A 179 14.45 -7.89 -9.16
C GLN A 179 15.03 -7.22 -7.91
N GLU A 180 14.93 -7.86 -6.75
CA GLU A 180 15.56 -7.36 -5.53
C GLU A 180 17.09 -7.37 -5.57
N ALA A 181 17.69 -8.19 -6.44
CA ALA A 181 19.14 -8.21 -6.64
C ALA A 181 19.61 -7.20 -7.70
N LEU A 182 18.69 -6.52 -8.40
CA LEU A 182 19.00 -5.52 -9.44
C LEU A 182 19.03 -4.09 -8.90
N VAL A 183 19.28 -3.95 -7.60
CA VAL A 183 19.32 -2.66 -6.92
C VAL A 183 20.76 -2.23 -6.67
N PRO A 184 21.06 -0.93 -6.57
CA PRO A 184 22.42 -0.48 -6.32
C PRO A 184 22.92 -0.99 -4.95
N ASP A 185 24.21 -1.29 -4.87
CA ASP A 185 24.87 -1.61 -3.60
C ASP A 185 24.67 -0.49 -2.56
N PRO A 186 24.52 -0.80 -1.27
CA PRO A 186 24.35 0.21 -0.22
C PRO A 186 25.42 1.33 -0.23
N VAL A 187 26.66 1.02 -0.61
CA VAL A 187 27.72 2.03 -0.74
C VAL A 187 27.40 3.02 -1.86
N HIS A 188 26.94 2.53 -3.01
CA HIS A 188 26.53 3.39 -4.12
C HIS A 188 25.28 4.22 -3.77
N LEU A 189 24.32 3.63 -3.05
CA LEU A 189 23.16 4.38 -2.54
C LEU A 189 23.58 5.50 -1.59
N GLY A 190 24.56 5.25 -0.71
CA GLY A 190 25.12 6.26 0.17
C GLY A 190 25.72 7.44 -0.59
N LEU A 191 26.42 7.18 -1.71
CA LEU A 191 26.96 8.23 -2.56
C LEU A 191 25.86 9.08 -3.22
N ILE A 192 24.79 8.45 -3.70
CA ILE A 192 23.62 9.15 -4.29
C ILE A 192 22.96 10.04 -3.24
N HIS A 193 22.70 9.51 -2.04
CA HIS A 193 22.08 10.30 -0.96
C HIS A 193 22.95 11.46 -0.52
N SER A 194 24.26 11.25 -0.39
CA SER A 194 25.21 12.32 -0.06
C SER A 194 25.19 13.44 -1.10
N HIS A 195 25.20 13.08 -2.39
CA HIS A 195 25.13 14.05 -3.47
C HIS A 195 23.83 14.88 -3.43
N GLU A 196 22.68 14.24 -3.26
CA GLU A 196 21.39 14.96 -3.20
C GLU A 196 21.28 15.85 -1.96
N LEU A 197 21.85 15.44 -0.82
CA LEU A 197 21.91 16.28 0.39
C LEU A 197 22.78 17.53 0.21
N LEU A 198 23.95 17.39 -0.44
CA LEU A 198 24.84 18.52 -0.74
C LEU A 198 24.15 19.51 -1.69
N LYS A 199 23.55 18.99 -2.76
CA LYS A 199 22.78 19.77 -3.73
C LYS A 199 21.62 20.54 -3.08
N ALA A 200 20.86 19.89 -2.19
CA ALA A 200 19.78 20.54 -1.44
C ALA A 200 20.29 21.62 -0.48
N SER A 201 21.52 21.49 0.02
CA SER A 201 22.17 22.45 0.91
C SER A 201 22.83 23.63 0.17
N GLY A 202 22.78 23.65 -1.16
CA GLY A 202 23.38 24.70 -1.99
C GLY A 202 24.91 24.63 -2.07
N LEU A 203 25.51 23.48 -1.80
CA LEU A 203 26.94 23.19 -1.89
C LEU A 203 27.29 22.36 -3.13
#